data_AF-A0A538I5T2-F1
#
_entry.id   AF-A0A538I5T2-F1
#
_cell.length_a   1.000
_cell.length_b   1.000
_cell.length_c   1.000
_cell.angle_alpha   90.00
_cell.angle_beta   90.00
_cell.angle_gamma   90.00
#
_symmetry.space_group_name_H-M   'P 1'
#
loop_
_entity.id
_entity.type
_entity.pdbx_description
1 polymer ?
#
loop_
_entity_poly.entity_id
_entity_poly.type
_entity_poly.pdbx_seq_one_letter_code
_entity_poly.pdbx_strand_id
1 'polypeptide(L)'
;MAGAAGSAHARRLAPAGPNATFVITGHGWGHGVGMSQYGAYGFAQHGFTYQKILTHYFTGTQIGPAPVSKVRVLLASGQTKLKLVSADDFTVRDGTGATHDVTAGTYTLTSPLKLKADNSAKAKAIPGPLLFQPGPSPLTLGRRYRGSIQVDVEGGKLRAINVVGLEQYLYGVVPSEMPFSWAPEALKAQAVVARSYALATKHSGAFDLYPDTRSQMYLGVDHEKPSTNAAVDATAGKVVLYNGQVAKTYFYSTSGGRTASSADVWGAAIPYLVSVSDPYDTISPYHTWGPYSFGGAELGKLLRAGGAVQDVHTALNSSGRVTTLTALTATAQRTFDATALRKLLGLRSTWFSVGVMSLSAPG
;
A
#
# COMPACT_ATOMS: atom_id res chain seq x y z
N MET A 1 6.49 -57.98 -19.13
CA MET A 1 5.06 -57.65 -18.93
C MET A 1 4.98 -56.36 -18.12
N ALA A 2 4.61 -55.26 -18.76
CA ALA A 2 4.48 -53.96 -18.12
C ALA A 2 3.00 -53.72 -17.82
N GLY A 3 2.67 -53.51 -16.54
CA GLY A 3 1.32 -53.17 -16.08
C GLY A 3 1.06 -51.67 -16.26
N ALA A 4 -0.01 -51.34 -16.99
CA ALA A 4 -0.49 -49.98 -17.16
C ALA A 4 -1.36 -49.58 -15.95
N ALA A 5 -0.97 -48.49 -15.27
CA ALA A 5 -1.78 -47.83 -14.26
C ALA A 5 -2.83 -46.95 -14.95
N GLY A 6 -4.10 -47.17 -14.63
CA GLY A 6 -5.23 -46.39 -15.15
C GLY A 6 -5.25 -44.96 -14.62
N SER A 7 -5.24 -44.00 -15.53
CA SER A 7 -5.49 -42.58 -15.25
C SER A 7 -6.99 -42.36 -15.01
N ALA A 8 -7.36 -41.89 -13.82
CA ALA A 8 -8.72 -41.44 -13.53
C ALA A 8 -9.05 -40.21 -14.39
N HIS A 9 -9.96 -40.36 -15.36
CA HIS A 9 -10.50 -39.25 -16.14
C HIS A 9 -11.38 -38.38 -15.23
N ALA A 10 -11.01 -37.10 -15.10
CA ALA A 10 -11.89 -36.09 -14.54
C ALA A 10 -13.18 -36.04 -15.36
N ARG A 11 -14.31 -36.29 -14.69
CA ARG A 11 -15.65 -36.27 -15.29
C ARG A 11 -15.94 -34.87 -15.83
N ARG A 12 -15.88 -34.72 -17.16
CA ARG A 12 -16.34 -33.51 -17.87
C ARG A 12 -17.85 -33.38 -17.65
N LEU A 13 -18.28 -32.40 -16.87
CA LEU A 13 -19.70 -32.03 -16.79
C LEU A 13 -20.12 -31.43 -18.13
N ALA A 14 -21.35 -31.68 -18.58
CA ALA A 14 -21.89 -31.06 -19.78
C ALA A 14 -21.89 -29.52 -19.61
N PRO A 15 -21.61 -28.74 -20.66
CA PRO A 15 -21.62 -27.28 -20.56
C PRO A 15 -22.98 -26.81 -20.03
N ALA A 16 -22.97 -25.93 -19.04
CA ALA A 16 -24.20 -25.25 -18.64
C ALA A 16 -24.74 -24.52 -19.87
N GLY A 17 -26.01 -24.75 -20.18
CA GLY A 17 -26.66 -24.23 -21.38
C GLY A 17 -26.58 -22.69 -21.48
N PRO A 18 -27.13 -22.08 -22.55
CA PRO A 18 -26.98 -20.65 -22.83
C PRO A 18 -27.47 -19.69 -21.72
N ASN A 19 -28.20 -20.20 -20.72
CA ASN A 19 -28.73 -19.47 -19.56
C ASN A 19 -27.91 -19.69 -18.27
N ALA A 20 -26.62 -20.01 -18.38
CA ALA A 20 -25.74 -20.16 -17.23
C ALA A 20 -25.64 -18.86 -16.41
N THR A 21 -25.77 -18.98 -15.09
CA THR A 21 -25.48 -17.91 -14.12
C THR A 21 -24.23 -18.28 -13.34
N PHE A 22 -23.27 -17.36 -13.29
CA PHE A 22 -21.99 -17.51 -12.61
C PHE A 22 -22.03 -16.73 -11.30
N VAL A 23 -21.92 -17.46 -10.19
CA VAL A 23 -21.95 -16.90 -8.84
C VAL A 23 -20.53 -16.91 -8.29
N ILE A 24 -19.96 -15.72 -8.08
CA ILE A 24 -18.62 -15.53 -7.54
C ILE A 24 -18.69 -15.15 -6.07
N THR A 25 -18.11 -15.99 -5.22
CA THR A 25 -17.92 -15.73 -3.79
C THR A 25 -16.42 -15.75 -3.50
N GLY A 26 -15.97 -14.98 -2.52
CA GLY A 26 -14.55 -14.98 -2.20
C GLY A 26 -14.24 -14.46 -0.82
N HIS A 27 -12.93 -14.37 -0.54
CA HIS A 27 -12.39 -14.11 0.77
C HIS A 27 -11.33 -13.00 0.74
N GLY A 28 -11.28 -12.23 1.82
CA GLY A 28 -10.30 -11.18 2.03
C GLY A 28 -10.37 -10.00 1.04
N TRP A 29 -9.54 -8.99 1.29
CA TRP A 29 -9.45 -7.79 0.47
C TRP A 29 -8.01 -7.30 0.40
N GLY A 30 -7.45 -7.28 -0.81
CA GLY A 30 -6.08 -6.85 -1.07
C GLY A 30 -5.24 -7.93 -1.76
N HIS A 31 -3.92 -7.75 -1.75
CA HIS A 31 -2.99 -8.64 -2.45
C HIS A 31 -2.63 -9.90 -1.65
N GLY A 32 -2.89 -9.94 -0.35
CA GLY A 32 -2.76 -11.16 0.44
C GLY A 32 -1.40 -11.41 1.09
N VAL A 33 -0.38 -10.58 0.87
CA VAL A 33 1.01 -10.85 1.30
C VAL A 33 1.39 -9.98 2.51
N GLY A 34 2.03 -10.55 3.52
CA GLY A 34 2.45 -9.82 4.72
C GLY A 34 1.31 -9.62 5.73
N MET A 35 1.26 -8.46 6.38
CA MET A 35 0.34 -8.24 7.50
C MET A 35 -1.09 -7.88 7.03
N SER A 36 -2.09 -8.65 7.48
CA SER A 36 -3.49 -8.23 7.38
C SER A 36 -3.80 -7.20 8.46
N GLN A 37 -4.38 -6.07 8.09
CA GLN A 37 -4.74 -5.02 9.04
C GLN A 37 -5.87 -5.48 9.97
N TYR A 38 -6.94 -6.05 9.43
CA TYR A 38 -8.02 -6.61 10.25
C TYR A 38 -7.55 -7.81 11.07
N GLY A 39 -6.70 -8.67 10.53
CA GLY A 39 -6.12 -9.76 11.30
C GLY A 39 -5.23 -9.25 12.45
N ALA A 40 -4.36 -8.26 12.21
CA ALA A 40 -3.58 -7.61 13.26
C ALA A 40 -4.47 -6.99 14.36
N TYR A 41 -5.59 -6.37 13.97
CA TYR A 41 -6.58 -5.89 14.92
C TYR A 41 -7.23 -7.02 15.72
N GLY A 42 -7.62 -8.12 15.06
CA GLY A 42 -8.15 -9.31 15.71
C GLY A 42 -7.17 -9.96 16.68
N PHE A 43 -5.91 -10.13 16.30
CA PHE A 43 -4.84 -10.61 17.19
C PHE A 43 -4.67 -9.69 18.40
N ALA A 44 -4.68 -8.37 18.20
CA ALA A 44 -4.60 -7.40 19.30
C ALA A 44 -5.80 -7.52 20.27
N GLN A 45 -7.02 -7.73 19.75
CA GLN A 45 -8.20 -8.01 20.57
C GLN A 45 -8.10 -9.31 21.37
N HIS A 46 -7.31 -10.27 20.89
CA HIS A 46 -7.01 -11.54 21.56
C HIS A 46 -5.72 -11.47 22.40
N GLY A 47 -5.27 -10.28 22.78
CA GLY A 47 -4.17 -10.07 23.73
C GLY A 47 -2.77 -10.25 23.15
N PHE A 48 -2.61 -10.32 21.83
CA PHE A 48 -1.28 -10.33 21.23
C PHE A 48 -0.65 -8.95 21.31
N THR A 49 0.63 -8.91 21.69
CA THR A 49 1.45 -7.69 21.58
C THR A 49 1.83 -7.44 20.13
N TYR A 50 2.20 -6.20 19.80
CA TYR A 50 2.63 -5.84 18.46
C TYR A 50 3.83 -6.70 18.00
N GLN A 51 4.74 -7.07 18.91
CA GLN A 51 5.86 -7.94 18.56
C GLN A 51 5.37 -9.32 18.11
N LYS A 52 4.43 -9.93 18.85
CA LYS A 52 3.86 -11.23 18.49
C LYS A 52 3.13 -11.17 17.15
N ILE A 53 2.36 -10.10 16.92
CA ILE A 53 1.67 -9.85 15.64
C ILE A 53 2.69 -9.80 14.49
N LEU A 54 3.77 -9.02 14.64
CA LEU A 54 4.78 -8.88 13.59
C LEU A 54 5.52 -10.18 13.32
N THR A 55 5.96 -10.91 14.35
CA THR A 55 6.67 -12.18 14.16
C THR A 55 5.77 -13.28 13.60
N HIS A 56 4.46 -13.17 13.78
CA HIS A 56 3.47 -14.04 13.17
C HIS A 56 3.37 -13.80 11.66
N TYR A 57 3.19 -12.55 11.22
CA TYR A 57 3.05 -12.21 9.80
C TYR A 57 4.37 -12.20 9.02
N PHE A 58 5.49 -11.94 9.69
CA PHE A 58 6.83 -11.88 9.11
C PHE A 58 7.71 -12.96 9.76
N THR A 59 7.54 -14.21 9.33
CA THR A 59 8.18 -15.38 9.96
C THR A 59 9.70 -15.33 9.88
N GLY A 60 10.39 -15.70 10.96
CA GLY A 60 11.86 -15.72 10.99
C GLY A 60 12.51 -14.32 11.00
N THR A 61 11.74 -13.27 11.27
CA THR A 61 12.26 -11.91 11.46
C THR A 61 12.45 -11.57 12.92
N GLN A 62 13.16 -10.48 13.18
CA GLN A 62 13.34 -9.89 14.50
C GLN A 62 13.02 -8.40 14.47
N ILE A 63 12.77 -7.80 15.63
CA ILE A 63 12.59 -6.35 15.73
C ILE A 63 13.90 -5.72 16.19
N GLY A 64 14.39 -4.74 15.44
CA GLY A 64 15.65 -4.05 15.71
C GLY A 64 15.59 -2.54 15.49
N PRO A 65 16.72 -1.84 15.65
CA PRO A 65 16.79 -0.39 15.49
C PRO A 65 16.74 0.02 14.01
N ALA A 66 16.07 1.15 13.74
CA ALA A 66 16.10 1.79 12.43
C ALA A 66 17.51 2.35 12.13
N PRO A 67 18.02 2.17 10.90
CA PRO A 67 19.36 2.65 10.53
C PRO A 67 19.45 4.18 10.33
N VAL A 68 18.32 4.88 10.25
CA VAL A 68 18.24 6.32 10.03
C VAL A 68 17.14 6.94 10.88
N SER A 69 17.25 8.24 11.16
CA SER A 69 16.26 9.00 11.94
C SER A 69 15.46 10.01 11.10
N LYS A 70 15.77 10.17 9.81
CA LYS A 70 15.10 11.09 8.88
C LYS A 70 14.85 10.43 7.53
N VAL A 71 13.82 10.93 6.84
CA VAL A 71 13.48 10.57 5.46
C VAL A 71 13.20 11.81 4.63
N ARG A 72 13.31 11.68 3.31
CA ARG A 72 13.07 12.73 2.32
C ARG A 72 11.87 12.35 1.45
N VAL A 73 10.78 13.10 1.51
CA VAL A 73 9.55 12.80 0.77
C VAL A 73 9.35 13.81 -0.36
N LEU A 74 9.18 13.35 -1.60
CA LEU A 74 8.97 14.22 -2.76
C LEU A 74 7.55 14.81 -2.75
N LEU A 75 7.40 16.07 -2.36
CA LEU A 75 6.09 16.71 -2.31
C LEU A 75 5.62 17.20 -3.69
N ALA A 76 6.54 17.70 -4.51
CA ALA A 76 6.25 18.18 -5.85
C ALA A 76 7.48 18.10 -6.76
N SER A 77 7.28 17.86 -8.04
CA SER A 77 8.34 17.86 -9.06
C SER A 77 7.84 18.52 -10.35
N GLY A 78 8.78 19.10 -11.12
CA GLY A 78 8.48 19.69 -12.44
C GLY A 78 7.58 20.94 -12.38
N GLN A 79 7.60 21.69 -11.27
CA GLN A 79 6.72 22.84 -11.08
C GLN A 79 7.35 24.13 -11.61
N THR A 80 6.58 25.03 -12.21
CA THR A 80 7.08 26.37 -12.59
C THR A 80 6.99 27.37 -11.44
N LYS A 81 6.09 27.12 -10.48
CA LYS A 81 5.88 27.91 -9.28
C LYS A 81 5.55 27.00 -8.09
N LEU A 82 5.98 27.40 -6.90
CA LEU A 82 5.59 26.76 -5.63
C LEU A 82 5.15 27.83 -4.65
N LYS A 83 4.05 27.58 -3.92
CA LYS A 83 3.56 28.48 -2.87
C LYS A 83 3.88 27.89 -1.50
N LEU A 84 4.86 28.47 -0.81
CA LEU A 84 5.23 28.10 0.55
C LEU A 84 4.66 29.12 1.53
N VAL A 85 4.10 28.66 2.64
CA VAL A 85 3.54 29.54 3.69
C VAL A 85 4.12 29.15 5.04
N SER A 86 4.49 30.15 5.83
CA SER A 86 4.85 30.02 7.25
C SER A 86 4.02 30.98 8.07
N ALA A 87 3.50 30.51 9.21
CA ALA A 87 2.75 31.34 10.16
C ALA A 87 3.68 32.12 11.11
N ASP A 88 4.90 31.62 11.31
CA ASP A 88 5.92 32.23 12.15
C ASP A 88 7.15 32.59 11.32
N ASP A 89 7.99 33.47 11.88
CA ASP A 89 9.34 33.71 11.39
C ASP A 89 10.13 32.40 11.37
N PHE A 90 10.97 32.24 10.36
CA PHE A 90 11.64 30.99 10.04
C PHE A 90 12.99 31.27 9.39
N THR A 91 13.78 30.21 9.18
CA THR A 91 15.11 30.34 8.58
C THR A 91 15.20 29.58 7.27
N VAL A 92 16.05 30.07 6.36
CA VAL A 92 16.37 29.37 5.11
C VAL A 92 17.87 29.18 5.03
N ARG A 93 18.31 27.93 4.97
CA ARG A 93 19.70 27.58 4.66
C ARG A 93 19.87 27.42 3.16
N ASP A 94 20.83 28.13 2.59
CA ASP A 94 21.10 28.12 1.16
C ASP A 94 22.10 27.02 0.73
N GLY A 95 22.34 26.92 -0.58
CA GLY A 95 23.26 25.95 -1.16
C GLY A 95 24.74 26.18 -0.83
N THR A 96 25.11 27.36 -0.34
CA THR A 96 26.47 27.66 0.17
C THR A 96 26.62 27.29 1.64
N GLY A 97 25.50 27.08 2.33
CA GLY A 97 25.41 26.79 3.75
C GLY A 97 25.11 28.01 4.62
N ALA A 98 24.98 29.20 4.03
CA ALA A 98 24.54 30.40 4.74
C ALA A 98 23.09 30.26 5.21
N THR A 99 22.76 30.84 6.36
CA THR A 99 21.41 30.84 6.92
C THR A 99 20.87 32.26 6.89
N HIS A 100 19.63 32.40 6.43
CA HIS A 100 18.94 33.66 6.28
C HIS A 100 17.68 33.69 7.12
N ASP A 101 17.42 34.83 7.77
CA ASP A 101 16.20 35.05 8.54
C ASP A 101 15.07 35.50 7.62
N VAL A 102 13.89 34.90 7.78
CA VAL A 102 12.75 35.14 6.91
C VAL A 102 11.50 35.33 7.76
N THR A 103 10.83 36.46 7.56
CA THR A 103 9.60 36.79 8.29
C THR A 103 8.46 35.84 7.94
N ALA A 104 7.50 35.66 8.85
CA ALA A 104 6.25 34.95 8.56
C ALA A 104 5.57 35.47 7.28
N GLY A 105 4.91 34.58 6.53
CA GLY A 105 4.18 35.00 5.34
C GLY A 105 4.03 33.94 4.25
N THR A 106 3.64 34.41 3.08
CA THR A 106 3.44 33.60 1.86
C THR A 106 4.49 33.93 0.81
N TYR A 107 5.16 32.90 0.33
CA TYR A 107 6.26 32.98 -0.62
C TYR A 107 5.91 32.21 -1.89
N THR A 108 5.87 32.91 -3.02
CA THR A 108 5.77 32.26 -4.35
C THR A 108 7.17 32.11 -4.91
N LEU A 109 7.68 30.89 -4.91
CA LEU A 109 8.99 30.54 -5.44
C LEU A 109 8.88 30.26 -6.95
N THR A 110 9.86 30.76 -7.70
CA THR A 110 10.11 30.50 -9.12
C THR A 110 11.61 30.28 -9.32
N SER A 111 12.06 29.78 -10.47
CA SER A 111 13.48 29.86 -10.84
C SER A 111 13.84 31.34 -11.13
N PRO A 112 14.92 31.93 -10.57
CA PRO A 112 16.08 31.30 -9.93
C PRO A 112 16.08 31.39 -8.38
N LEU A 113 15.00 30.98 -7.71
CA LEU A 113 14.83 30.97 -6.24
C LEU A 113 15.08 32.34 -5.58
N LYS A 114 14.22 33.32 -5.92
CA LYS A 114 14.26 34.64 -5.28
C LYS A 114 13.50 34.64 -3.96
N LEU A 115 14.10 35.23 -2.92
CA LEU A 115 13.50 35.34 -1.59
C LEU A 115 13.77 36.71 -0.97
N LYS A 116 12.81 37.23 -0.20
CA LYS A 116 13.04 38.34 0.72
C LYS A 116 13.50 37.76 2.04
N ALA A 117 14.74 38.02 2.41
CA ALA A 117 15.35 37.53 3.65
C ALA A 117 16.21 38.63 4.27
N ASP A 118 16.62 38.44 5.53
CA ASP A 118 17.50 39.34 6.30
C ASP A 118 16.99 40.78 6.32
N ASN A 119 15.67 40.94 6.55
CA ASN A 119 14.96 42.23 6.55
C ASN A 119 15.08 43.04 5.25
N SER A 120 15.49 42.42 4.14
CA SER A 120 15.56 43.09 2.83
C SER A 120 14.17 43.37 2.26
N ALA A 121 13.92 44.63 1.88
CA ALA A 121 12.68 45.03 1.20
C ALA A 121 12.52 44.38 -0.19
N LYS A 122 13.63 43.99 -0.84
CA LYS A 122 13.67 43.41 -2.19
C LYS A 122 14.03 41.93 -2.14
N ALA A 123 13.34 41.13 -2.96
CA ALA A 123 13.68 39.72 -3.15
C ALA A 123 14.94 39.60 -4.01
N LYS A 124 15.89 38.78 -3.58
CA LYS A 124 17.14 38.51 -4.30
C LYS A 124 17.23 37.02 -4.60
N ALA A 125 17.91 36.65 -5.69
CA ALA A 125 18.22 35.26 -5.98
C ALA A 125 19.16 34.72 -4.89
N ILE A 126 18.81 33.59 -4.31
CA ILE A 126 19.63 32.92 -3.29
C ILE A 126 20.14 31.59 -3.90
N PRO A 127 21.42 31.23 -3.73
CA PRO A 127 21.96 29.97 -4.23
C PRO A 127 21.17 28.75 -3.73
N GLY A 128 20.63 27.95 -4.64
CA GLY A 128 19.93 26.71 -4.29
C GLY A 128 20.89 25.54 -4.02
N PRO A 129 20.41 24.45 -3.40
CA PRO A 129 19.04 24.25 -2.91
C PRO A 129 18.74 25.11 -1.67
N LEU A 130 17.48 25.52 -1.50
CA LEU A 130 17.03 26.24 -0.31
C LEU A 130 16.34 25.27 0.65
N LEU A 131 16.84 25.16 1.88
CA LEU A 131 16.23 24.39 2.95
C LEU A 131 15.46 25.33 3.89
N PHE A 132 14.13 25.34 3.73
CA PHE A 132 13.22 26.09 4.59
C PHE A 132 13.04 25.36 5.91
N GLN A 133 13.53 25.94 7.00
CA GLN A 133 13.47 25.38 8.35
C GLN A 133 12.37 26.12 9.12
N PRO A 134 11.31 25.41 9.61
CA PRO A 134 10.18 26.06 10.26
C PRO A 134 10.61 26.79 11.55
N GLY A 135 9.86 27.83 11.89
CA GLY A 135 9.78 28.33 13.26
C GLY A 135 8.94 27.39 14.16
N PRO A 136 8.20 27.93 15.14
CA PRO A 136 7.30 27.14 15.99
C PRO A 136 6.23 26.35 15.22
N SER A 137 5.67 26.92 14.15
CA SER A 137 4.63 26.28 13.34
C SER A 137 5.17 25.53 12.11
N PRO A 138 4.51 24.44 11.71
CA PRO A 138 4.79 23.73 10.45
C PRO A 138 4.74 24.62 9.21
N LEU A 139 5.62 24.36 8.25
CA LEU A 139 5.54 24.97 6.91
C LEU A 139 4.39 24.36 6.11
N THR A 140 3.80 25.15 5.23
CA THR A 140 2.71 24.73 4.35
C THR A 140 3.14 24.75 2.88
N LEU A 141 2.95 23.62 2.20
CA LEU A 141 3.02 23.49 0.74
C LEU A 141 1.80 22.69 0.26
N GLY A 142 0.67 23.36 0.09
CA GLY A 142 -0.64 22.74 -0.11
C GLY A 142 -1.21 22.05 1.14
N ARG A 143 -0.36 21.42 1.95
CA ARG A 143 -0.63 20.84 3.28
C ARG A 143 0.43 21.30 4.26
N ARG A 144 0.14 21.22 5.56
CA ARG A 144 1.09 21.46 6.64
C ARG A 144 2.00 20.25 6.85
N TYR A 145 3.31 20.45 6.91
CA TYR A 145 4.29 19.38 7.08
C TYR A 145 5.25 19.67 8.24
N ARG A 146 5.55 18.63 9.03
CA ARG A 146 6.64 18.66 10.00
C ARG A 146 8.00 18.66 9.29
N GLY A 147 9.03 19.07 10.01
CA GLY A 147 10.39 19.15 9.49
C GLY A 147 10.56 20.29 8.48
N SER A 148 11.60 20.19 7.68
CA SER A 148 11.98 21.22 6.72
C SER A 148 11.43 20.91 5.33
N ILE A 149 11.34 21.93 4.48
CA ILE A 149 11.04 21.76 3.06
C ILE A 149 12.27 22.23 2.28
N GLN A 150 12.91 21.34 1.53
CA GLN A 150 13.94 21.69 0.57
C GLN A 150 13.28 22.02 -0.77
N VAL A 151 13.72 23.11 -1.41
CA VAL A 151 13.34 23.47 -2.78
C VAL A 151 14.60 23.64 -3.62
N ASP A 152 14.64 22.94 -4.75
CA ASP A 152 15.74 22.99 -5.71
C ASP A 152 15.23 23.19 -7.15
N VAL A 153 16.15 23.57 -8.05
CA VAL A 153 15.85 23.78 -9.48
C VAL A 153 16.48 22.65 -10.28
N GLU A 154 15.65 21.88 -10.98
CA GLU A 154 16.03 20.78 -11.87
C GLU A 154 15.46 21.03 -13.27
N GLY A 155 16.32 21.16 -14.28
CA GLY A 155 15.89 21.44 -15.67
C GLY A 155 15.09 22.73 -15.81
N GLY A 156 15.42 23.76 -15.02
CA GLY A 156 14.70 25.04 -14.97
C GLY A 156 13.35 25.00 -14.26
N LYS A 157 12.93 23.84 -13.73
CA LYS A 157 11.69 23.65 -12.96
C LYS A 157 12.02 23.40 -11.49
N LEU A 158 11.05 23.68 -10.63
CA LEU A 158 11.16 23.51 -9.20
C LEU A 158 10.79 22.09 -8.77
N ARG A 159 11.52 21.60 -7.78
CA ARG A 159 11.25 20.38 -7.02
C ARG A 159 11.17 20.74 -5.54
N ALA A 160 10.22 20.13 -4.82
CA ALA A 160 10.04 20.31 -3.39
C ALA A 160 10.10 18.96 -2.66
N ILE A 161 10.93 18.88 -1.62
CA ILE A 161 11.21 17.67 -0.86
C ILE A 161 11.03 17.99 0.63
N ASN A 162 10.16 17.26 1.32
CA ASN A 162 10.05 17.35 2.77
C ASN A 162 11.15 16.53 3.43
N VAL A 163 12.00 17.19 4.22
CA VAL A 163 13.05 16.56 5.03
C VAL A 163 12.55 16.49 6.46
N VAL A 164 12.13 15.29 6.89
CA VAL A 164 11.34 15.10 8.11
C VAL A 164 11.90 13.97 8.96
N GLY A 165 11.72 14.06 10.29
CA GLY A 165 12.03 12.97 11.20
C GLY A 165 11.22 11.72 10.85
N LEU A 166 11.81 10.54 10.99
CA LEU A 166 11.16 9.27 10.63
C LEU A 166 9.85 9.06 11.39
N GLU A 167 9.81 9.38 12.68
CA GLU A 167 8.59 9.28 13.50
C GLU A 167 7.54 10.32 13.10
N GLN A 168 7.98 11.55 12.81
CA GLN A 168 7.11 12.64 12.38
C GLN A 168 6.47 12.36 11.00
N TYR A 169 7.19 11.68 10.11
CA TYR A 169 6.63 11.16 8.87
C TYR A 169 5.50 10.17 9.15
N LEU A 170 5.72 9.25 10.10
CA LEU A 170 4.75 8.21 10.45
C LEU A 170 3.47 8.74 11.11
N TYR A 171 3.53 9.88 11.80
CA TYR A 171 2.31 10.54 12.30
C TYR A 171 1.31 10.87 11.17
N GLY A 172 1.81 11.21 9.98
CA GLY A 172 0.98 11.47 8.80
C GLY A 172 0.63 10.22 7.97
N VAL A 173 1.31 9.08 8.22
CA VAL A 173 1.12 7.83 7.47
C VAL A 173 0.19 6.86 8.21
N VAL A 174 0.48 6.54 9.47
CA VAL A 174 -0.26 5.52 10.22
C VAL A 174 -1.78 5.77 10.24
N PRO A 175 -2.30 6.98 10.54
CA PRO A 175 -3.73 7.22 10.51
C PRO A 175 -4.35 7.16 9.10
N SER A 176 -3.53 7.28 8.04
CA SER A 176 -3.96 7.14 6.64
C SER A 176 -4.11 5.68 6.21
N GLU A 177 -3.43 4.76 6.90
CA GLU A 177 -3.42 3.35 6.56
C GLU A 177 -4.38 2.54 7.45
N MET A 178 -4.46 2.84 8.75
CA MET A 178 -5.23 2.08 9.73
C MET A 178 -6.16 2.98 10.55
N PRO A 179 -7.43 2.57 10.81
CA PRO A 179 -8.34 3.36 11.63
C PRO A 179 -7.77 3.68 13.01
N PHE A 180 -7.70 4.97 13.35
CA PHE A 180 -7.08 5.45 14.58
C PHE A 180 -7.79 4.99 15.87
N SER A 181 -9.01 4.46 15.77
CA SER A 181 -9.80 3.91 16.88
C SER A 181 -9.47 2.45 17.20
N TRP A 182 -8.64 1.78 16.39
CA TRP A 182 -8.28 0.39 16.62
C TRP A 182 -7.32 0.20 17.79
N ALA A 183 -7.20 -1.05 18.23
CA ALA A 183 -6.46 -1.42 19.44
C ALA A 183 -5.00 -0.92 19.39
N PRO A 184 -4.44 -0.43 20.53
CA PRO A 184 -3.08 0.12 20.57
C PRO A 184 -2.01 -0.82 20.01
N GLU A 185 -2.08 -2.13 20.28
CA GLU A 185 -1.10 -3.10 19.77
C GLU A 185 -1.17 -3.28 18.24
N ALA A 186 -2.36 -3.13 17.64
CA ALA A 186 -2.51 -3.12 16.18
C ALA A 186 -1.93 -1.84 15.57
N LEU A 187 -2.17 -0.68 16.19
CA LEU A 187 -1.57 0.59 15.76
C LEU A 187 -0.04 0.56 15.87
N LYS A 188 0.51 -0.04 16.94
CA LYS A 188 1.96 -0.24 17.11
C LYS A 188 2.53 -1.16 16.04
N ALA A 189 1.84 -2.26 15.71
CA ALA A 189 2.24 -3.15 14.63
C ALA A 189 2.26 -2.41 13.28
N GLN A 190 1.21 -1.63 12.98
CA GLN A 190 1.15 -0.78 11.79
C GLN A 190 2.27 0.26 11.74
N ALA A 191 2.60 0.90 12.87
CA ALA A 191 3.69 1.87 12.92
C ALA A 191 5.04 1.22 12.55
N VAL A 192 5.35 0.05 13.11
CA VAL A 192 6.59 -0.68 12.80
C VAL A 192 6.61 -1.19 11.35
N VAL A 193 5.48 -1.68 10.83
CA VAL A 193 5.34 -2.09 9.43
C VAL A 193 5.52 -0.90 8.49
N ALA A 194 4.88 0.23 8.75
CA ALA A 194 5.03 1.42 7.92
C ALA A 194 6.48 1.95 7.95
N ARG A 195 7.10 1.98 9.13
CA ARG A 195 8.52 2.36 9.29
C ARG A 195 9.44 1.47 8.47
N SER A 196 9.26 0.16 8.59
CA SER A 196 10.11 -0.83 7.92
C SER A 196 9.93 -0.78 6.40
N TYR A 197 8.68 -0.68 5.93
CA TYR A 197 8.37 -0.54 4.51
C TYR A 197 9.03 0.71 3.92
N ALA A 198 8.83 1.88 4.54
CA ALA A 198 9.43 3.14 4.10
C ALA A 198 10.96 3.04 3.95
N LEU A 199 11.64 2.38 4.88
CA LEU A 199 13.10 2.23 4.82
C LEU A 199 13.57 1.15 3.83
N ALA A 200 12.79 0.09 3.64
CA ALA A 200 13.13 -1.01 2.72
C ALA A 200 12.82 -0.71 1.25
N THR A 201 11.96 0.28 0.97
CA THR A 201 11.55 0.67 -0.39
C THR A 201 12.03 2.06 -0.80
N LYS A 202 13.07 2.59 -0.15
CA LYS A 202 13.61 3.91 -0.47
C LYS A 202 14.08 3.99 -1.92
N HIS A 203 13.78 5.12 -2.55
CA HIS A 203 14.40 5.53 -3.80
C HIS A 203 15.84 5.99 -3.58
N SER A 204 16.67 5.83 -4.61
CA SER A 204 17.99 6.47 -4.69
C SER A 204 17.85 7.88 -5.28
N GLY A 205 18.80 8.75 -4.94
CA GLY A 205 18.86 10.12 -5.47
C GLY A 205 18.37 11.18 -4.48
N ALA A 206 17.65 12.19 -4.99
CA ALA A 206 17.31 13.41 -4.25
C ALA A 206 16.29 13.21 -3.12
N PHE A 207 15.41 12.20 -3.24
CA PHE A 207 14.38 11.87 -2.26
C PHE A 207 14.33 10.37 -2.03
N ASP A 208 13.67 9.97 -0.94
CA ASP A 208 13.54 8.58 -0.51
C ASP A 208 12.14 8.01 -0.82
N LEU A 209 11.08 8.82 -0.71
CA LEU A 209 9.68 8.35 -0.72
C LEU A 209 8.75 9.27 -1.53
N TYR A 210 7.68 8.71 -2.07
CA TYR A 210 6.52 9.46 -2.58
C TYR A 210 5.46 9.67 -1.47
N PRO A 211 4.63 10.71 -1.56
CA PRO A 211 3.61 11.01 -0.54
C PRO A 211 2.28 10.29 -0.80
N ASP A 212 2.21 9.43 -1.82
CA ASP A 212 1.02 8.72 -2.27
C ASP A 212 1.27 7.20 -2.35
N THR A 213 0.33 6.46 -2.95
CA THR A 213 0.36 4.98 -3.04
C THR A 213 1.58 4.41 -3.76
N ARG A 214 2.41 5.21 -4.43
CA ARG A 214 3.71 4.74 -4.93
C ARG A 214 4.67 4.38 -3.80
N SER A 215 4.49 5.00 -2.63
CA SER A 215 5.11 4.59 -1.37
C SER A 215 4.03 4.37 -0.32
N GLN A 216 3.67 5.39 0.45
CA GLN A 216 2.60 5.34 1.45
C GLN A 216 1.88 6.70 1.51
N MET A 217 0.61 6.70 1.92
CA MET A 217 -0.18 7.92 1.98
C MET A 217 0.30 8.84 3.12
N TYR A 218 1.08 9.86 2.77
CA TYR A 218 1.62 10.86 3.71
C TYR A 218 0.85 12.17 3.57
N LEU A 219 -0.10 12.39 4.48
CA LEU A 219 -1.08 13.48 4.37
C LEU A 219 -0.79 14.71 5.24
N GLY A 220 0.39 14.74 5.89
CA GLY A 220 0.86 15.86 6.70
C GLY A 220 0.16 15.99 8.06
N VAL A 221 0.36 17.13 8.71
CA VAL A 221 -0.02 17.40 10.11
C VAL A 221 -1.54 17.30 10.33
N ASP A 222 -2.34 17.70 9.34
CA ASP A 222 -3.80 17.73 9.46
C ASP A 222 -4.42 16.32 9.60
N HIS A 223 -3.67 15.29 9.21
CA HIS A 223 -4.14 13.91 9.29
C HIS A 223 -3.73 13.20 10.58
N GLU A 224 -2.83 13.78 11.37
CA GLU A 224 -2.34 13.18 12.62
C GLU A 224 -3.49 12.88 13.60
N LYS A 225 -3.32 11.83 14.40
CA LYS A 225 -4.27 11.44 15.45
C LYS A 225 -3.51 11.08 16.73
N PRO A 226 -3.97 11.51 17.92
CA PRO A 226 -3.27 11.23 19.17
C PRO A 226 -2.99 9.75 19.42
N SER A 227 -3.95 8.87 19.12
CA SER A 227 -3.79 7.42 19.32
C SER A 227 -2.73 6.80 18.41
N THR A 228 -2.68 7.21 17.13
CA THR A 228 -1.65 6.72 16.19
C THR A 228 -0.28 7.32 16.50
N ASN A 229 -0.22 8.60 16.92
CA ASN A 229 1.04 9.22 17.32
C ASN A 229 1.62 8.52 18.55
N ALA A 230 0.79 8.22 19.56
CA ALA A 230 1.22 7.45 20.73
C ALA A 230 1.76 6.06 20.37
N ALA A 231 1.16 5.39 19.37
CA ALA A 231 1.65 4.09 18.89
C ALA A 231 2.99 4.20 18.13
N VAL A 232 3.16 5.27 17.33
CA VAL A 232 4.43 5.60 16.68
C VAL A 232 5.50 5.85 17.73
N ASP A 233 5.22 6.67 18.74
CA ASP A 233 6.17 7.01 19.81
C ASP A 233 6.56 5.79 20.66
N ALA A 234 5.58 4.97 21.05
CA ALA A 234 5.82 3.73 21.80
C ALA A 234 6.66 2.71 21.03
N THR A 235 6.80 2.86 19.71
CA THR A 235 7.60 1.99 18.84
C THR A 235 8.73 2.75 18.13
N ALA A 236 9.12 3.92 18.65
CA ALA A 236 10.10 4.78 18.02
C ALA A 236 11.40 4.03 17.70
N GLY A 237 11.89 4.18 16.48
CA GLY A 237 13.09 3.52 15.99
C GLY A 237 13.01 2.00 15.86
N LYS A 238 11.84 1.36 16.03
CA LYS A 238 11.69 -0.10 15.87
C LYS A 238 11.29 -0.45 14.43
N VAL A 239 12.03 -1.38 13.83
CA VAL A 239 11.79 -1.92 12.48
C VAL A 239 11.87 -3.45 12.50
N VAL A 240 11.26 -4.10 11.51
CA VAL A 240 11.40 -5.53 11.24
C VAL A 240 12.70 -5.75 10.47
N LEU A 241 13.54 -6.66 10.95
CA LEU A 241 14.80 -7.05 10.34
C LEU A 241 14.76 -8.53 9.92
N TYR A 242 15.33 -8.81 8.76
CA TYR A 242 15.65 -10.15 8.31
C TYR A 242 17.13 -10.19 7.94
N ASN A 243 17.90 -11.12 8.54
CA ASN A 243 19.35 -11.20 8.38
C ASN A 243 20.08 -9.85 8.57
N GLY A 244 19.65 -9.08 9.58
CA GLY A 244 20.23 -7.77 9.92
C GLY A 244 19.84 -6.61 8.98
N GLN A 245 19.12 -6.88 7.89
CA GLN A 245 18.62 -5.86 6.96
C GLN A 245 17.15 -5.54 7.24
N VAL A 246 16.73 -4.29 6.97
CA VAL A 246 15.33 -3.90 7.11
C VAL A 246 14.46 -4.70 6.14
N ALA A 247 13.46 -5.40 6.67
CA ALA A 247 12.57 -6.26 5.91
C ALA A 247 11.53 -5.44 5.13
N LYS A 248 11.15 -5.92 3.94
CA LYS A 248 10.04 -5.40 3.15
C LYS A 248 8.72 -5.88 3.77
N THR A 249 8.08 -5.03 4.56
CA THR A 249 6.86 -5.35 5.30
C THR A 249 5.61 -4.88 4.55
N TYR A 250 5.17 -5.67 3.58
CA TYR A 250 3.89 -5.42 2.91
C TYR A 250 2.70 -5.63 3.86
N PHE A 251 1.61 -4.92 3.61
CA PHE A 251 0.37 -5.04 4.37
C PHE A 251 -0.84 -4.74 3.50
N TYR A 252 -2.00 -5.23 3.93
CA TYR A 252 -3.25 -5.13 3.17
C TYR A 252 -4.46 -5.27 4.10
N SER A 253 -5.66 -4.97 3.61
CA SER A 253 -6.85 -4.87 4.45
C SER A 253 -7.18 -6.17 5.20
N THR A 254 -7.55 -7.23 4.49
CA THR A 254 -8.19 -8.43 5.10
C THR A 254 -7.68 -9.71 4.45
N SER A 255 -7.30 -10.73 5.23
CA SER A 255 -6.69 -11.97 4.72
C SER A 255 -7.68 -12.94 4.09
N GLY A 256 -8.87 -13.08 4.67
CA GLY A 256 -9.82 -14.15 4.38
C GLY A 256 -9.53 -15.42 5.17
N GLY A 257 -8.83 -15.34 6.31
CA GLY A 257 -8.45 -16.47 7.15
C GLY A 257 -7.00 -16.96 6.97
N ARG A 258 -6.29 -16.50 5.94
CA ARG A 258 -4.88 -16.85 5.68
C ARG A 258 -4.21 -15.84 4.74
N THR A 259 -2.92 -15.57 4.97
CA THR A 259 -2.10 -14.80 4.01
C THR A 259 -1.67 -15.68 2.82
N ALA A 260 -1.11 -15.09 1.77
CA ALA A 260 -0.45 -15.78 0.67
C ALA A 260 1.07 -15.51 0.70
N SER A 261 1.84 -16.45 0.14
CA SER A 261 3.27 -16.26 -0.03
C SER A 261 3.57 -15.21 -1.12
N SER A 262 4.72 -14.54 -1.01
CA SER A 262 5.16 -13.61 -2.06
C SER A 262 5.43 -14.32 -3.39
N ALA A 263 5.88 -15.58 -3.35
CA ALA A 263 6.11 -16.39 -4.55
C ALA A 263 4.80 -16.67 -5.30
N ASP A 264 3.72 -16.98 -4.57
CA ASP A 264 2.41 -17.24 -5.15
C ASP A 264 1.75 -16.00 -5.78
N VAL A 265 2.09 -14.80 -5.31
CA VAL A 265 1.47 -13.54 -5.74
C VAL A 265 2.34 -12.77 -6.74
N TRP A 266 3.66 -12.83 -6.62
CA TRP A 266 4.61 -12.05 -7.42
C TRP A 266 5.69 -12.90 -8.11
N GLY A 267 5.65 -14.22 -7.99
CA GLY A 267 6.61 -15.15 -8.60
C GLY A 267 7.96 -15.23 -7.89
N ALA A 268 8.31 -14.23 -7.06
CA ALA A 268 9.57 -14.19 -6.31
C ALA A 268 9.36 -14.50 -4.82
N ALA A 269 10.10 -15.49 -4.32
CA ALA A 269 10.10 -15.85 -2.90
C ALA A 269 10.87 -14.81 -2.07
N ILE A 270 10.21 -14.30 -1.03
CA ILE A 270 10.81 -13.50 0.03
C ILE A 270 10.66 -14.35 1.31
N PRO A 271 11.77 -14.81 1.93
CA PRO A 271 11.72 -15.89 2.92
C PRO A 271 10.80 -15.69 4.12
N TYR A 272 10.57 -14.44 4.52
CA TYR A 272 9.71 -14.06 5.64
C TYR A 272 8.29 -13.65 5.22
N LEU A 273 7.96 -13.69 3.93
CA LEU A 273 6.62 -13.43 3.38
C LEU A 273 6.01 -14.72 2.87
N VAL A 274 5.80 -15.65 3.79
CA VAL A 274 5.13 -16.93 3.55
C VAL A 274 3.66 -16.84 3.94
N SER A 275 2.89 -17.85 3.53
CA SER A 275 1.51 -17.96 3.95
C SER A 275 1.42 -18.40 5.42
N VAL A 276 0.65 -17.65 6.22
CA VAL A 276 0.37 -17.94 7.63
C VAL A 276 -1.14 -17.88 7.89
N SER A 277 -1.61 -18.71 8.83
CA SER A 277 -3.01 -18.72 9.28
C SER A 277 -3.38 -17.42 9.98
N ASP A 278 -4.55 -16.87 9.68
CA ASP A 278 -5.04 -15.63 10.28
C ASP A 278 -6.48 -15.83 10.79
N PRO A 279 -6.66 -16.55 11.92
CA PRO A 279 -7.98 -16.96 12.38
C PRO A 279 -8.84 -15.80 12.91
N TYR A 280 -8.25 -14.62 13.13
CA TYR A 280 -8.91 -13.50 13.80
C TYR A 280 -9.32 -12.36 12.86
N ASP A 281 -9.11 -12.49 11.55
CA ASP A 281 -9.58 -11.49 10.59
C ASP A 281 -11.09 -11.58 10.30
N THR A 282 -11.79 -12.55 10.90
CA THR A 282 -13.25 -12.78 10.79
C THR A 282 -14.08 -11.58 11.25
N ILE A 283 -13.51 -10.68 12.06
CA ILE A 283 -14.11 -9.40 12.44
C ILE A 283 -14.24 -8.42 11.27
N SER A 284 -13.55 -8.66 10.15
CA SER A 284 -13.62 -7.83 8.96
C SER A 284 -14.94 -8.06 8.22
N PRO A 285 -15.65 -6.99 7.80
CA PRO A 285 -16.78 -7.13 6.89
C PRO A 285 -16.37 -7.64 5.49
N TYR A 286 -15.07 -7.78 5.24
CA TYR A 286 -14.51 -8.27 3.99
C TYR A 286 -13.83 -9.64 4.13
N HIS A 287 -13.98 -10.31 5.28
CA HIS A 287 -13.46 -11.66 5.48
C HIS A 287 -14.01 -12.60 4.40
N THR A 288 -15.32 -12.54 4.17
CA THR A 288 -16.03 -13.10 3.04
C THR A 288 -16.72 -11.99 2.25
N TRP A 289 -16.87 -12.16 0.94
CA TRP A 289 -17.58 -11.22 0.08
C TRP A 289 -18.29 -11.93 -1.08
N GLY A 290 -19.19 -11.19 -1.73
CA GLY A 290 -20.14 -11.73 -2.69
C GLY A 290 -21.44 -12.19 -1.99
N PRO A 291 -22.30 -12.95 -2.67
CA PRO A 291 -22.13 -13.38 -4.06
C PRO A 291 -22.22 -12.22 -5.06
N TYR A 292 -21.36 -12.24 -6.08
CA TYR A 292 -21.54 -11.47 -7.32
C TYR A 292 -22.08 -12.41 -8.39
N SER A 293 -23.16 -12.03 -9.06
CA SER A 293 -23.81 -12.87 -10.07
C SER A 293 -23.66 -12.26 -11.46
N PHE A 294 -23.26 -13.08 -12.43
CA PHE A 294 -23.13 -12.69 -13.83
C PHE A 294 -23.88 -13.67 -14.72
N GLY A 295 -24.65 -13.16 -15.68
CA GLY A 295 -25.18 -14.01 -16.75
C GLY A 295 -24.07 -14.41 -17.74
N GLY A 296 -24.18 -15.58 -18.38
CA GLY A 296 -23.18 -16.03 -19.35
C GLY A 296 -22.91 -15.05 -20.50
N ALA A 297 -23.94 -14.38 -21.02
CA ALA A 297 -23.79 -13.35 -22.04
C ALA A 297 -23.07 -12.08 -21.52
N GLU A 298 -23.40 -11.66 -20.29
CA GLU A 298 -22.77 -10.53 -19.62
C GLU A 298 -21.28 -10.79 -19.38
N LEU A 299 -20.97 -11.95 -18.78
CA LEU A 299 -19.59 -12.36 -18.51
C LEU A 299 -18.80 -12.49 -19.82
N GLY A 300 -19.43 -13.05 -20.87
CA GLY A 300 -18.84 -13.14 -22.21
C GLY A 300 -18.46 -11.79 -22.82
N LYS A 301 -19.32 -10.78 -22.63
CA LYS A 301 -19.06 -9.40 -23.08
C LYS A 301 -17.93 -8.75 -22.28
N LEU A 302 -17.96 -8.85 -20.94
CA LEU A 302 -16.93 -8.30 -20.07
C LEU A 302 -15.55 -8.89 -20.38
N LEU A 303 -15.50 -10.21 -20.55
CA LEU A 303 -14.28 -10.96 -20.82
C LEU A 303 -13.84 -10.90 -22.28
N ARG A 304 -14.70 -10.42 -23.19
CA ARG A 304 -14.49 -10.53 -24.64
C ARG A 304 -14.17 -11.99 -25.03
N ALA A 305 -15.00 -12.92 -24.55
CA ALA A 305 -14.77 -14.37 -24.66
C ALA A 305 -15.18 -14.98 -26.02
N GLY A 306 -15.72 -14.17 -26.94
CA GLY A 306 -16.17 -14.63 -28.26
C GLY A 306 -17.58 -15.24 -28.28
N GLY A 307 -18.34 -15.11 -27.19
CA GLY A 307 -19.71 -15.61 -27.06
C GLY A 307 -20.17 -15.58 -25.61
N ALA A 308 -21.38 -16.08 -25.36
CA ALA A 308 -21.86 -16.30 -23.99
C ALA A 308 -21.00 -17.37 -23.31
N VAL A 309 -20.54 -17.08 -22.09
CA VAL A 309 -19.81 -18.05 -21.27
C VAL A 309 -20.79 -19.11 -20.80
N GLN A 310 -20.44 -20.36 -21.04
CA GLN A 310 -21.18 -21.56 -20.66
C GLN A 310 -20.55 -22.26 -19.47
N ASP A 311 -19.24 -22.13 -19.28
CA ASP A 311 -18.54 -22.71 -18.14
C ASP A 311 -17.23 -21.96 -17.84
N VAL A 312 -16.67 -22.17 -16.65
CA VAL A 312 -15.37 -21.62 -16.25
C VAL A 312 -14.52 -22.63 -15.49
N HIS A 313 -13.22 -22.63 -15.74
CA HIS A 313 -12.24 -23.39 -14.96
C HIS A 313 -11.25 -22.45 -14.30
N THR A 314 -10.98 -22.65 -13.01
CA THR A 314 -9.97 -21.88 -12.25
C THR A 314 -8.75 -22.73 -11.94
N ALA A 315 -7.55 -22.19 -12.17
CA ALA A 315 -6.32 -22.74 -11.63
C ALA A 315 -5.97 -22.04 -10.31
N LEU A 316 -5.54 -22.80 -9.30
CA LEU A 316 -5.17 -22.27 -7.98
C LEU A 316 -3.66 -22.40 -7.76
N ASN A 317 -3.08 -21.47 -7.01
CA ASN A 317 -1.72 -21.61 -6.48
C ASN A 317 -1.71 -22.33 -5.11
N SER A 318 -0.53 -22.51 -4.53
CA SER A 318 -0.37 -23.19 -3.23
C SER A 318 -0.99 -22.40 -2.06
N SER A 319 -1.19 -21.10 -2.25
CA SER A 319 -1.94 -20.24 -1.33
C SER A 319 -3.47 -20.33 -1.52
N GLY A 320 -3.99 -21.17 -2.41
CA GLY A 320 -5.42 -21.33 -2.67
C GLY A 320 -6.07 -20.18 -3.42
N ARG A 321 -5.27 -19.27 -3.99
CA ARG A 321 -5.74 -18.14 -4.78
C ARG A 321 -5.81 -18.52 -6.25
N VAL A 322 -6.82 -18.02 -6.94
CA VAL A 322 -6.95 -18.18 -8.39
C VAL A 322 -5.77 -17.48 -9.06
N THR A 323 -5.05 -18.19 -9.91
CA THR A 323 -3.98 -17.64 -10.77
C THR A 323 -4.53 -17.32 -12.15
N THR A 324 -5.33 -18.23 -12.71
CA THR A 324 -6.02 -18.03 -13.97
C THR A 324 -7.45 -18.53 -13.91
N LEU A 325 -8.31 -17.93 -14.73
CA LEU A 325 -9.64 -18.44 -15.03
C LEU A 325 -9.78 -18.56 -16.54
N THR A 326 -10.21 -19.73 -16.99
CA THR A 326 -10.50 -20.03 -18.39
C THR A 326 -12.01 -20.02 -18.59
N ALA A 327 -12.51 -19.08 -19.37
CA ALA A 327 -13.91 -18.99 -19.76
C ALA A 327 -14.14 -19.82 -21.03
N LEU A 328 -15.18 -20.64 -21.00
CA LEU A 328 -15.57 -21.55 -22.07
C LEU A 328 -16.87 -21.03 -22.70
N THR A 329 -16.90 -20.88 -24.01
CA THR A 329 -18.10 -20.57 -24.80
C THR A 329 -18.40 -21.75 -25.73
N ALA A 330 -19.50 -21.67 -26.50
CA ALA A 330 -19.86 -22.70 -27.46
C ALA A 330 -18.76 -22.99 -28.50
N THR A 331 -17.95 -21.98 -28.85
CA THR A 331 -17.01 -22.05 -29.99
C THR A 331 -15.57 -21.68 -29.63
N ALA A 332 -15.32 -21.18 -28.42
CA ALA A 332 -14.01 -20.72 -28.02
C ALA A 332 -13.73 -20.95 -26.53
N GLN A 333 -12.45 -20.94 -26.18
CA GLN A 333 -11.99 -20.83 -24.80
C GLN A 333 -10.97 -19.70 -24.68
N ARG A 334 -11.01 -18.96 -23.58
CA ARG A 334 -10.06 -17.87 -23.32
C ARG A 334 -9.65 -17.85 -21.86
N THR A 335 -8.34 -17.80 -21.63
CA THR A 335 -7.74 -17.76 -20.29
C THR A 335 -7.35 -16.35 -19.93
N PHE A 336 -7.57 -15.99 -18.67
CA PHE A 336 -7.30 -14.68 -18.11
C PHE A 336 -6.49 -14.80 -16.83
N ASP A 337 -5.54 -13.88 -16.64
CA ASP A 337 -4.87 -13.67 -15.38
C ASP A 337 -5.86 -13.18 -14.31
N ALA A 338 -5.79 -13.76 -13.11
CA ALA A 338 -6.71 -13.46 -12.03
C ALA A 338 -6.58 -12.03 -11.50
N THR A 339 -5.39 -11.41 -11.55
CA THR A 339 -5.20 -10.02 -11.12
C THR A 339 -5.88 -9.06 -12.08
N ALA A 340 -5.79 -9.33 -13.39
CA ALA A 340 -6.55 -8.59 -14.40
C ALA A 340 -8.06 -8.77 -14.23
N LEU A 341 -8.52 -10.02 -14.00
CA LEU A 341 -9.93 -10.31 -13.77
C LEU A 341 -10.49 -9.62 -12.53
N ARG A 342 -9.74 -9.63 -11.42
CA ARG A 342 -10.13 -8.94 -10.19
C ARG A 342 -10.45 -7.47 -10.47
N LYS A 343 -9.61 -6.77 -11.25
CA LYS A 343 -9.84 -5.38 -11.62
C LYS A 343 -11.05 -5.24 -12.55
N LEU A 344 -11.13 -6.10 -13.57
CA LEU A 344 -12.19 -6.06 -14.58
C LEU A 344 -13.59 -6.29 -13.99
N LEU A 345 -13.70 -7.24 -13.06
CA LEU A 345 -14.96 -7.65 -12.44
C LEU A 345 -15.22 -6.95 -11.08
N GLY A 346 -14.35 -6.03 -10.66
CA GLY A 346 -14.49 -5.32 -9.39
C GLY A 346 -14.36 -6.19 -8.14
N LEU A 347 -13.66 -7.32 -8.22
CA LEU A 347 -13.49 -8.25 -7.10
C LEU A 347 -12.51 -7.70 -6.05
N ARG A 348 -12.68 -8.13 -4.79
CA ARG A 348 -11.84 -7.66 -3.68
C ARG A 348 -10.47 -8.34 -3.63
N SER A 349 -10.38 -9.60 -4.04
CA SER A 349 -9.13 -10.38 -4.02
C SER A 349 -9.12 -11.41 -5.16
N THR A 350 -8.02 -12.13 -5.31
CA THR A 350 -7.92 -13.31 -6.18
C THR A 350 -8.27 -14.62 -5.45
N TRP A 351 -8.72 -14.55 -4.21
CA TRP A 351 -9.21 -15.73 -3.47
C TRP A 351 -10.72 -15.81 -3.60
N PHE A 352 -11.16 -16.47 -4.66
CA PHE A 352 -12.57 -16.63 -4.96
C PHE A 352 -12.84 -17.99 -5.59
N SER A 353 -14.10 -18.39 -5.54
CA SER A 353 -14.64 -19.55 -6.24
C SER A 353 -15.78 -19.11 -7.15
N VAL A 354 -15.99 -19.83 -8.24
CA VAL A 354 -17.12 -19.60 -9.15
C VAL A 354 -18.03 -20.82 -9.12
N GLY A 355 -19.27 -20.63 -8.67
CA GLY A 355 -20.34 -21.59 -8.86
C GLY A 355 -21.04 -21.34 -10.18
N VAL A 356 -21.35 -22.41 -10.92
CA VAL A 356 -22.13 -22.34 -12.17
C VAL A 356 -23.52 -22.92 -11.91
N MET A 357 -24.55 -22.12 -12.15
CA MET A 357 -25.95 -22.54 -12.07
C MET A 357 -26.54 -22.57 -13.47
N SER A 358 -27.11 -23.70 -13.87
CA SER A 358 -27.92 -23.83 -15.09
C SER A 358 -29.32 -24.28 -14.75
N LEU A 359 -30.31 -23.60 -15.32
CA LEU A 359 -31.68 -24.08 -15.33
C LEU A 359 -31.84 -24.99 -16.55
N SER A 360 -32.19 -26.25 -16.31
CA SER A 360 -32.69 -27.14 -17.35
C SER A 360 -34.18 -26.84 -17.55
N ALA A 361 -34.67 -26.76 -18.79
CA ALA A 361 -36.11 -26.71 -19.01
C ALA A 361 -36.77 -27.99 -18.45
N PRO A 362 -37.92 -27.91 -17.75
CA PRO A 362 -38.69 -29.11 -17.45
C PRO A 362 -39.05 -29.78 -18.79
N GLY A 363 -38.71 -31.06 -18.90
CA GLY A 363 -38.83 -31.84 -20.14
C GLY A 363 -40.25 -32.20 -20.52
#